data_AF-A0A8B6URK5-F1
#
_entry.id   AF-A0A8B6URK5-F1
#
_cell.length_a   1.000
_cell.length_b   1.000
_cell.length_c   1.000
_cell.angle_alpha   90.00
_cell.angle_beta   90.00
_cell.angle_gamma   90.00
#
_symmetry.space_group_name_H-M   'P 1'
#
loop_
_entity.id
_entity.type
_entity.pdbx_description
1 polymer ?
#
loop_
_entity_poly.entity_id
_entity_poly.type
_entity_poly.pdbx_seq_one_letter_code
_entity_poly.pdbx_strand_id
1 'polypeptide(L)' 'MDNVQRVWFRAEEVFGNKAKAATWLSQPRTSFGEISALEYACTEAGYLLVMDMLAQLDHGFGL' A
#
# COMPACT_ATOMS: atom_id res chain seq x y z
N MET A 1 -5.84 -15.85 -4.74
CA MET A 1 -5.48 -15.05 -3.55
C MET A 1 -5.69 -13.61 -3.93
N ASP A 2 -6.42 -12.86 -3.12
CA ASP A 2 -6.84 -11.49 -3.43
C ASP A 2 -5.67 -10.50 -3.25
N ASN A 3 -5.38 -9.68 -4.26
CA ASN A 3 -4.26 -8.73 -4.24
C ASN A 3 -4.41 -7.71 -3.11
N VAL A 4 -5.65 -7.31 -2.82
CA VAL A 4 -5.97 -6.32 -1.78
C VAL A 4 -5.69 -6.90 -0.40
N GLN A 5 -6.00 -8.18 -0.16
CA GLN A 5 -5.66 -8.85 1.09
C GLN A 5 -4.15 -8.91 1.35
N ARG A 6 -3.35 -9.16 0.31
CA ARG A 6 -1.88 -9.21 0.42
C ARG A 6 -1.28 -7.85 0.77
N VAL A 7 -1.77 -6.80 0.10
CA VAL A 7 -1.37 -5.41 0.38
C VAL A 7 -1.74 -5.00 1.80
N TRP A 8 -2.91 -5.40 2.28
CA TRP A 8 -3.32 -5.18 3.67
C TRP A 8 -2.36 -5.79 4.67
N PHE A 9 -2.03 -7.06 4.49
CA PHE A 9 -1.10 -7.76 5.37
C PHE A 9 0.27 -7.07 5.39
N ARG A 10 0.81 -6.74 4.21
CA ARG A 10 2.11 -6.07 4.11
C ARG A 10 2.10 -4.68 4.76
N ALA A 11 1.03 -3.90 4.56
CA ALA A 11 0.92 -2.58 5.20
C ALA A 11 0.85 -2.71 6.73
N GLU A 12 0.12 -3.69 7.27
CA GLU A 12 0.08 -3.94 8.71
C GLU A 12 1.47 -4.30 9.28
N GLU A 13 2.28 -5.08 8.56
CA GLU A 13 3.66 -5.39 8.93
C GLU A 13 4.55 -4.14 8.95
N VAL A 14 4.51 -3.34 7.87
CA VAL A 14 5.35 -2.14 7.72
C VAL A 14 5.00 -1.05 8.74
N PHE A 15 3.71 -0.82 8.99
CA PHE A 15 3.27 0.22 9.91
C PHE A 15 3.18 -0.24 11.37
N GLY A 16 3.20 -1.55 11.63
CA GLY A 16 3.00 -2.17 12.94
C GLY A 16 1.66 -1.84 13.60
N ASN A 17 0.73 -1.23 12.86
CA ASN A 17 -0.53 -0.73 13.38
C ASN A 17 -1.60 -0.72 12.28
N LYS A 18 -2.71 -1.43 12.55
CA LYS A 18 -3.82 -1.57 11.61
C LYS A 18 -4.47 -0.25 11.22
N ALA A 19 -4.60 0.70 12.14
CA ALA A 19 -5.18 2.01 11.84
C ALA A 19 -4.27 2.84 10.92
N LYS A 20 -2.95 2.81 11.17
CA LYS A 20 -1.97 3.48 10.28
C LYS A 20 -1.96 2.85 8.89
N ALA A 21 -1.98 1.51 8.82
CA ALA A 21 -2.09 0.79 7.56
C ALA A 21 -3.39 1.15 6.83
N ALA A 22 -4.53 1.16 7.52
CA ALA A 22 -5.82 1.56 6.96
C ALA A 22 -5.78 2.97 6.37
N THR A 23 -5.31 3.95 7.16
CA THR A 23 -5.17 5.33 6.70
C THR A 23 -4.26 5.43 5.49
N TRP A 24 -3.11 4.75 5.51
CA TRP A 24 -2.20 4.77 4.38
C TRP A 24 -2.84 4.12 3.14
N LEU A 25 -3.55 3.01 3.29
CA LEU A 25 -4.16 2.27 2.19
C LEU A 25 -5.35 3.00 1.55
N SER A 26 -6.16 3.70 2.35
CA SER A 26 -7.35 4.42 1.88
C SER A 26 -7.05 5.83 1.38
N GLN A 27 -5.87 6.37 1.66
CA GLN A 27 -5.55 7.75 1.28
C GLN A 27 -5.26 7.84 -0.24
N PRO A 28 -5.95 8.73 -0.97
CA PRO A 28 -5.65 9.02 -2.37
C PRO A 28 -4.23 9.59 -2.49
N ARG A 29 -3.47 9.14 -3.50
CA ARG A 29 -2.13 9.65 -3.76
C ARG A 29 -1.95 10.02 -5.22
N THR A 30 -1.28 11.14 -5.48
CA THR A 30 -0.90 11.54 -6.84
C THR A 30 -0.04 10.48 -7.53
N SER A 31 0.83 9.80 -6.78
CA SER A 31 1.65 8.68 -7.28
C SER A 31 0.85 7.49 -7.81
N PHE A 32 -0.42 7.37 -7.41
CA PHE A 32 -1.35 6.34 -7.90
C PHE A 32 -2.38 6.89 -8.89
N GLY A 33 -2.26 8.14 -9.33
CA GLY A 33 -3.25 8.78 -10.19
C GLY A 33 -4.49 9.26 -9.44
N GLU A 34 -4.30 9.80 -8.23
CA GLU A 34 -5.37 10.35 -7.38
C GLU A 34 -6.39 9.32 -6.85
N ILE A 35 -6.07 8.04 -6.95
CA ILE A 35 -6.84 6.95 -6.34
C ILE A 35 -6.11 6.36 -5.13
N SER A 36 -6.84 5.59 -4.33
CA SER A 36 -6.28 4.95 -3.13
C SER A 36 -5.34 3.79 -3.50
N ALA A 37 -4.44 3.43 -2.57
CA ALA A 37 -3.55 2.29 -2.76
C ALA A 37 -4.34 0.98 -2.94
N LEU A 38 -5.51 0.87 -2.28
CA LEU A 38 -6.41 -0.28 -2.39
C LEU A 38 -7.01 -0.41 -3.78
N GLU A 39 -7.53 0.69 -4.33
CA GLU A 39 -8.08 0.71 -5.68
C GLU A 39 -7.01 0.43 -6.72
N TYR A 40 -5.80 0.96 -6.52
CA TYR A 40 -4.67 0.71 -7.41
C TYR A 40 -4.25 -0.77 -7.40
N ALA A 41 -4.24 -1.39 -6.21
CA ALA A 41 -3.89 -2.80 -6.01
C ALA A 41 -4.89 -3.81 -6.61
N CYS A 42 -6.07 -3.37 -7.08
CA CYS A 42 -7.01 -4.23 -7.80
C CYS A 42 -6.43 -4.75 -9.13
N THR A 43 -5.43 -4.08 -9.68
CA THR A 43 -4.70 -4.53 -10.87
C THR A 43 -3.36 -5.16 -10.47
N GLU A 44 -2.83 -6.09 -11.26
CA GLU A 44 -1.54 -6.71 -10.97
C GLU A 44 -0.39 -5.69 -11.00
N ALA A 45 -0.40 -4.76 -11.96
CA ALA A 45 0.60 -3.70 -12.06
C ALA A 45 0.54 -2.75 -10.84
N GLY A 46 -0.67 -2.34 -10.43
CA GLY A 46 -0.82 -1.48 -9.26
C GLY A 46 -0.50 -2.20 -7.95
N TYR A 47 -0.80 -3.49 -7.84
CA TYR A 47 -0.39 -4.33 -6.72
C TYR A 47 1.14 -4.32 -6.55
N LEU A 48 1.89 -4.57 -7.63
CA LEU A 48 3.36 -4.59 -7.59
C LEU A 48 3.93 -3.24 -7.15
N LEU A 49 3.41 -2.14 -7.66
CA LEU A 49 3.84 -0.79 -7.29
C LEU A 49 3.54 -0.46 -5.82
N VAL A 50 2.36 -0.83 -5.32
CA VAL A 50 1.99 -0.62 -3.91
C VAL A 50 2.89 -1.43 -2.99
N MET A 51 3.20 -2.68 -3.36
CA MET A 51 4.10 -3.54 -2.58
C MET A 51 5.54 -3.00 -2.56
N ASP A 52 6.03 -2.50 -3.69
CA ASP A 52 7.35 -1.86 -3.77
C ASP A 52 7.41 -0.60 -2.88
N MET A 53 6.38 0.25 -2.94
CA MET A 53 6.30 1.44 -2.09
C MET A 53 6.25 1.09 -0.60
N LEU A 54 5.50 0.06 -0.21
CA LEU A 54 5.50 -0.46 1.16
C LEU A 54 6.87 -0.99 1.57
N ALA A 55 7.60 -1.66 0.67
CA ALA A 55 8.96 -2.11 0.94
C ALA A 55 9.93 -0.93 1.15
N GLN A 56 9.82 0.13 0.35
CA GLN A 56 10.61 1.34 0.55
C GLN A 56 10.37 1.97 1.93
N LEU A 57 9.10 2.03 2.36
CA LEU A 57 8.74 2.53 3.70
C LEU A 57 9.30 1.64 4.83
N ASP A 58 9.29 0.32 4.64
CA ASP A 58 9.87 -0.66 5.58
C ASP A 58 11.39 -0.47 5.76
N HIS A 59 12.09 -0.20 4.66
CA HIS A 59 13.53 0.03 4.65
C HIS A 59 13.95 1.41 5.17
N GLY A 60 13.00 2.25 5.62
CA GLY A 60 13.30 3.57 6.15
C GLY A 60 13.65 4.60 5.07
N PHE A 61 13.35 4.32 3.79
CA PHE A 61 13.27 5.36 2.77
C PHE A 61 12.01 6.18 3.02
N GLY A 62 12.10 7.06 4.02
CA GLY A 62 11.18 8.18 4.15
C GLY A 62 11.32 9.05 2.91
N LEU A 63 10.22 9.21 2.18
CA LEU A 63 10.03 10.26 1.18
C LEU A 63 10.28 11.65 1.80
#